data_AF-A0A973NY95-F1
#
_entry.id   AF-A0A973NY95-F1
#
_cell.length_a   1.000
_cell.length_b   1.000
_cell.length_c   1.000
_cell.angle_alpha   90.00
_cell.angle_beta   90.00
_cell.angle_gamma   90.00
#
_symmetry.space_group_name_H-M   'P 1'
#
loop_
_entity.id
_entity.type
_entity.pdbx_description
1 polymer ?
#
loop_
_entity_poly.entity_id
_entity_poly.type
_entity_poly.pdbx_seq_one_letter_code
_entity_poly.pdbx_strand_id
1 'polypeptide(L)'
;MSTRFGAMRSVGRRLAGTGLLLAASVLVLVAALGAALFTAVVSGLSIVFTAPWRRRRPRLGRWRGRGLRVLAVAAVYAGIEISGLIVAAGRWLRFQIDHDVARDRRSRVRSLSGSLDRLRRATGRFAGLDVVLVSASVPASGTAGESESSDAPGRTDPPIRRWRPERLELPAGPLIVCGRHGGVGGAFLLAHLLLSTYHRLPRVVLKQTLAWDPLIDALLSRIPHASIDPQPGDGGATAARIGALAQGMAADEALLIFPEGGNFTPRRRMRALRRLRRRGLAAAAERAARLRNV
;
A
#
# COMPACT_ATOMS: atom_id res chain seq x y z
N MET A 1 58.65 5.19 13.60
CA MET A 1 57.48 6.00 13.18
C MET A 1 56.27 5.18 12.69
N SER A 2 56.30 3.83 12.65
CA SER A 2 55.17 3.01 12.16
C SER A 2 54.16 2.57 13.23
N THR A 3 54.49 2.66 14.52
CA THR A 3 53.62 2.21 15.63
C THR A 3 52.50 3.19 15.98
N ARG A 4 52.69 4.51 15.76
CA ARG A 4 51.66 5.54 16.02
C ARG A 4 50.49 5.50 15.02
N PHE A 5 50.73 5.11 13.76
CA PHE A 5 49.68 5.01 12.74
C PHE A 5 48.74 3.80 12.95
N GLY A 6 49.24 2.69 13.49
CA GLY A 6 48.44 1.51 13.85
C GLY A 6 47.49 1.79 15.02
N ALA A 7 47.96 2.55 16.02
CA ALA A 7 47.16 2.96 17.17
C ALA A 7 46.04 3.94 16.79
N MET A 8 46.28 4.92 15.89
CA MET A 8 45.23 5.82 15.42
C MET A 8 44.13 5.12 14.61
N ARG A 9 44.47 4.11 13.80
CA ARG A 9 43.49 3.30 13.05
C ARG A 9 42.69 2.33 13.93
N SER A 10 43.22 1.90 15.08
CA SER A 10 42.49 1.05 16.03
C SER A 10 41.56 1.88 16.91
N VAL A 11 41.98 3.09 17.31
CA VAL A 11 41.16 4.07 18.02
C VAL A 11 40.01 4.56 17.14
N GLY A 12 40.25 4.89 15.87
CA GLY A 12 39.19 5.29 14.94
C GLY A 12 38.12 4.21 14.69
N ARG A 13 38.52 2.93 14.61
CA ARG A 13 37.58 1.79 14.49
C ARG A 13 36.79 1.54 15.77
N ARG A 14 37.41 1.73 16.95
CA ARG A 14 36.71 1.62 18.24
C ARG A 14 35.70 2.75 18.43
N LEU A 15 36.06 3.98 18.08
CA LEU A 15 35.16 5.14 18.14
C LEU A 15 33.97 5.03 17.16
N ALA A 16 34.22 4.54 15.94
CA ALA A 16 33.16 4.25 14.98
C ALA A 16 32.25 3.11 15.45
N GLY A 17 32.81 2.05 16.06
CA GLY A 17 32.05 0.94 16.63
C GLY A 17 31.18 1.35 17.82
N THR A 18 31.71 2.18 18.73
CA THR A 18 30.93 2.73 19.85
C THR A 18 29.84 3.68 19.39
N GLY A 19 30.09 4.50 18.36
CA GLY A 19 29.08 5.35 17.75
C GLY A 19 27.93 4.55 17.13
N LEU A 20 28.24 3.43 16.46
CA LEU A 20 27.25 2.54 15.88
C LEU A 20 26.40 1.84 16.96
N LEU A 21 27.03 1.37 18.04
CA LEU A 21 26.34 0.75 19.18
C LEU A 21 25.44 1.74 19.91
N LEU A 22 25.88 2.99 20.09
CA LEU A 22 25.05 4.06 20.66
C LEU A 22 23.84 4.36 19.78
N ALA A 23 24.04 4.50 18.45
CA ALA A 23 22.93 4.74 17.52
C ALA A 23 21.92 3.58 17.52
N ALA A 24 22.39 2.33 17.54
CA ALA A 24 21.54 1.16 17.65
C ALA A 24 20.78 1.11 18.99
N SER A 25 21.44 1.48 20.09
CA SER A 25 20.84 1.50 21.43
C SER A 25 19.76 2.58 21.55
N VAL A 26 20.01 3.77 21.00
CA VAL A 26 19.02 4.85 20.92
C VAL A 26 17.81 4.43 20.08
N LEU A 27 18.04 3.75 18.95
CA LEU A 27 16.96 3.25 18.10
C LEU A 27 16.09 2.21 18.83
N VAL A 28 16.72 1.27 19.55
CA VAL A 28 16.01 0.27 20.37
C VAL A 28 15.22 0.96 21.49
N LEU A 29 15.80 1.97 22.15
CA LEU A 29 15.13 2.74 23.21
C LEU A 29 13.90 3.50 22.68
N VAL A 30 14.03 4.17 21.53
CA VAL A 30 12.92 4.87 20.87
C VAL A 30 11.82 3.88 20.45
N ALA A 31 12.18 2.72 19.91
CA ALA A 31 11.23 1.68 19.57
C ALA A 31 10.51 1.12 20.81
N ALA A 32 11.22 0.92 21.92
CA ALA A 32 10.65 0.47 23.19
C ALA A 32 9.71 1.52 23.81
N LEU A 33 10.09 2.79 23.79
CA LEU A 33 9.25 3.91 24.23
C LEU A 33 7.99 4.05 23.37
N GLY A 34 8.13 3.90 22.05
CA GLY A 34 7.00 3.88 21.12
C GLY A 34 6.04 2.72 21.40
N ALA A 35 6.58 1.51 21.64
CA ALA A 35 5.79 0.33 22.01
C ALA A 35 5.07 0.51 23.36
N ALA A 36 5.73 1.10 24.35
CA ALA A 36 5.17 1.37 25.67
C ALA A 36 4.04 2.42 25.59
N LEU A 37 4.27 3.53 24.89
CA LEU A 37 3.27 4.57 24.66
C LEU A 37 2.06 4.01 23.91
N PHE A 38 2.31 3.19 22.88
CA PHE A 38 1.27 2.53 22.13
C PHE A 38 0.42 1.59 23.01
N THR A 39 1.08 0.78 23.84
CA THR A 39 0.41 -0.12 24.80
C THR A 39 -0.41 0.67 25.82
N ALA A 40 0.10 1.80 26.30
CA ALA A 40 -0.61 2.69 27.20
C ALA A 40 -1.85 3.32 26.54
N VAL A 41 -1.74 3.75 25.28
CA VAL A 41 -2.88 4.30 24.50
C VAL A 41 -3.94 3.24 24.25
N VAL A 42 -3.55 2.04 23.83
CA VAL A 42 -4.48 0.92 23.63
C VAL A 42 -5.13 0.48 24.94
N SER A 43 -4.39 0.44 26.04
CA SER A 43 -4.93 0.09 27.36
C SER A 43 -5.86 1.17 27.89
N GLY A 44 -5.50 2.45 27.76
CA GLY A 44 -6.35 3.59 28.15
C GLY A 44 -7.64 3.64 27.33
N LEU A 45 -7.55 3.44 26.02
CA LEU A 45 -8.73 3.36 25.16
C LEU A 45 -9.57 2.12 25.50
N SER A 46 -8.95 0.97 25.75
CA SER A 46 -9.66 -0.23 26.22
C SER A 46 -10.43 0.04 27.52
N ILE A 47 -9.82 0.72 28.49
CA ILE A 47 -10.46 1.13 29.75
C ILE A 47 -11.63 2.08 29.48
N VAL A 48 -11.48 3.09 28.61
CA VAL A 48 -12.59 3.99 28.24
C VAL A 48 -13.75 3.22 27.59
N PHE A 49 -13.44 2.20 26.78
CA PHE A 49 -14.43 1.40 26.07
C PHE A 49 -15.03 0.26 26.92
N THR A 50 -14.35 -0.25 27.94
CA THR A 50 -14.84 -1.31 28.87
C THR A 50 -15.39 -0.75 30.18
N ALA A 51 -15.04 0.49 30.56
CA ALA A 51 -15.50 1.14 31.77
C ALA A 51 -17.04 1.11 31.84
N PRO A 52 -17.63 0.74 32.98
CA PRO A 52 -19.07 0.67 33.15
C PRO A 52 -19.61 2.10 33.30
N TRP A 53 -19.65 2.86 32.20
CA TRP A 53 -20.43 4.09 32.12
C TRP A 53 -21.88 3.73 32.38
N ARG A 54 -22.30 3.88 33.64
CA ARG A 54 -23.61 3.53 34.16
C ARG A 54 -24.67 4.18 33.29
N ARG A 55 -25.54 3.34 32.73
CA ARG A 55 -26.95 3.59 32.42
C ARG A 55 -27.26 5.02 31.96
N ARG A 56 -27.23 5.24 30.65
CA ARG A 56 -28.27 5.94 29.86
C ARG A 56 -27.75 6.05 28.43
N ARG A 57 -28.58 5.69 27.45
CA ARG A 57 -28.43 5.84 25.97
C ARG A 57 -28.10 4.54 25.19
N PRO A 58 -29.12 3.83 24.65
CA PRO A 58 -28.96 2.59 23.88
C PRO A 58 -28.25 2.76 22.52
N ARG A 59 -27.96 4.00 22.09
CA ARG A 59 -27.16 4.25 20.88
C ARG A 59 -25.66 3.96 21.07
N LEU A 60 -25.10 4.04 22.28
CA LEU A 60 -23.65 3.89 22.51
C LEU A 60 -23.12 2.45 22.38
N GLY A 61 -23.94 1.41 22.59
CA GLY A 61 -23.48 0.01 22.53
C GLY A 61 -22.92 -0.40 21.16
N ARG A 62 -23.52 0.10 20.08
CA ARG A 62 -23.03 -0.11 18.71
C ARG A 62 -21.71 0.63 18.43
N TRP A 63 -21.49 1.78 19.05
CA TRP A 63 -20.23 2.55 18.91
C TRP A 63 -19.09 1.94 19.72
N ARG A 64 -19.37 1.38 20.91
CA ARG A 64 -18.38 0.66 21.72
C ARG A 64 -17.81 -0.56 20.99
N GLY A 65 -18.68 -1.35 20.34
CA GLY A 65 -18.25 -2.49 19.52
C GLY A 65 -17.44 -2.09 18.29
N ARG A 66 -17.80 -1.00 17.60
CA ARG A 66 -17.01 -0.48 16.47
C ARG A 66 -15.68 0.10 16.91
N GLY A 67 -15.65 0.85 18.01
CA GLY A 67 -14.43 1.43 18.58
C GLY A 67 -13.41 0.36 18.96
N LEU A 68 -13.85 -0.71 19.63
CA LEU A 68 -12.98 -1.82 20.01
C LEU A 68 -12.39 -2.56 18.80
N ARG A 69 -13.16 -2.72 17.72
CA ARG A 69 -12.70 -3.32 16.46
C ARG A 69 -11.64 -2.45 15.77
N VAL A 70 -11.85 -1.15 15.72
CA VAL A 70 -10.87 -0.18 15.17
C VAL A 70 -9.60 -0.21 16.01
N LEU A 71 -9.73 -0.21 17.34
CA LEU A 71 -8.60 -0.29 18.26
C LEU A 71 -7.78 -1.57 18.05
N ALA A 72 -8.44 -2.72 17.89
CA ALA A 72 -7.77 -4.00 17.64
C ALA A 72 -6.98 -3.98 16.31
N VAL A 73 -7.55 -3.39 15.25
CA VAL A 73 -6.83 -3.23 13.97
C VAL A 73 -5.66 -2.26 14.12
N ALA A 74 -5.84 -1.15 14.83
CA ALA A 74 -4.77 -0.20 15.11
C ALA A 74 -3.63 -0.83 15.93
N ALA A 75 -3.95 -1.71 16.88
CA ALA A 75 -2.97 -2.49 17.64
C ALA A 75 -2.14 -3.42 16.77
N VAL A 76 -2.78 -4.12 15.83
CA VAL A 76 -2.05 -4.95 14.87
C VAL A 76 -1.18 -4.08 13.95
N TYR A 77 -1.68 -2.94 13.48
CA TYR A 77 -0.91 -2.03 12.63
C TYR A 77 0.35 -1.51 13.33
N ALA A 78 0.24 -0.98 14.55
CA ALA A 78 1.39 -0.47 15.28
C ALA A 78 2.40 -1.58 15.62
N GLY A 79 1.93 -2.78 15.96
CA GLY A 79 2.81 -3.94 16.14
C GLY A 79 3.58 -4.30 14.86
N ILE A 80 2.92 -4.23 13.70
CA ILE A 80 3.56 -4.40 12.38
C ILE A 80 4.58 -3.29 12.12
N GLU A 81 4.26 -2.04 12.45
CA GLU A 81 5.14 -0.90 12.27
C GLU A 81 6.43 -1.05 13.10
N ILE A 82 6.29 -1.29 14.40
CA ILE A 82 7.43 -1.47 15.31
C ILE A 82 8.29 -2.66 14.85
N SER A 83 7.66 -3.81 14.56
CA SER A 83 8.41 -4.99 14.09
C SER A 83 9.07 -4.77 12.72
N GLY A 84 8.41 -4.03 11.82
CA GLY A 84 8.96 -3.64 10.52
C GLY A 84 10.19 -2.76 10.65
N LEU A 85 10.15 -1.76 11.55
CA LEU A 85 11.30 -0.89 11.84
C LEU A 85 12.47 -1.66 12.47
N ILE A 86 12.21 -2.57 13.41
CA ILE A 86 13.24 -3.44 14.00
C ILE A 86 13.89 -4.31 12.92
N VAL A 87 13.10 -4.93 12.05
CA VAL A 87 13.61 -5.75 10.94
C VAL A 87 14.40 -4.88 9.96
N ALA A 88 13.93 -3.69 9.61
CA ALA A 88 14.64 -2.77 8.74
C ALA A 88 15.98 -2.35 9.33
N ALA A 89 16.02 -2.03 10.63
CA ALA A 89 17.25 -1.69 11.35
C ALA A 89 18.26 -2.85 11.35
N GLY A 90 17.80 -4.07 11.67
CA GLY A 90 18.65 -5.26 11.64
C GLY A 90 19.20 -5.56 10.24
N ARG A 91 18.41 -5.30 9.19
CA ARG A 91 18.85 -5.47 7.79
C ARG A 91 19.80 -4.38 7.35
N TRP A 92 19.58 -3.13 7.75
CA TRP A 92 20.53 -2.05 7.52
C TRP A 92 21.89 -2.39 8.14
N LEU A 93 21.90 -2.90 9.38
CA LEU A 93 23.13 -3.33 10.04
C LEU A 93 23.80 -4.50 9.30
N ARG A 94 23.02 -5.49 8.87
CA ARG A 94 23.54 -6.64 8.11
C ARG A 94 24.08 -6.24 6.73
N PHE A 95 23.46 -5.24 6.10
CA PHE A 95 23.91 -4.69 4.82
C PHE A 95 25.26 -3.99 4.91
N GLN A 96 25.57 -3.35 6.04
CA GLN A 96 26.92 -2.79 6.28
C GLN A 96 28.02 -3.87 6.20
N ILE A 97 27.65 -5.15 6.30
CA ILE A 97 28.55 -6.30 6.29
C ILE A 97 28.46 -7.07 4.97
N ASP A 98 27.27 -7.21 4.37
CA ASP A 98 27.01 -7.99 3.15
C ASP A 98 26.18 -7.18 2.14
N HIS A 99 26.72 -6.96 0.93
CA HIS A 99 26.17 -6.03 -0.06
C HIS A 99 25.34 -6.72 -1.19
N ASP A 100 24.85 -7.95 -1.00
CA ASP A 100 24.02 -8.64 -1.99
C ASP A 100 22.60 -8.00 -2.15
N VAL A 101 22.49 -7.09 -3.12
CA VAL A 101 21.27 -6.31 -3.42
C VAL A 101 20.09 -7.20 -3.84
N ALA A 102 20.33 -8.27 -4.59
CA ALA A 102 19.28 -9.11 -5.18
C ALA A 102 18.63 -10.03 -4.12
N ARG A 103 19.43 -10.62 -3.24
CA ARG A 103 18.92 -11.42 -2.11
C ARG A 103 18.14 -10.54 -1.12
N ASP A 104 18.61 -9.32 -0.89
CA ASP A 104 17.98 -8.37 0.03
C ASP A 104 16.59 -7.94 -0.47
N ARG A 105 16.42 -7.72 -1.78
CA ARG A 105 15.11 -7.42 -2.40
C ARG A 105 14.07 -8.51 -2.13
N ARG A 106 14.36 -9.77 -2.46
CA ARG A 106 13.40 -10.89 -2.29
C ARG A 106 13.02 -11.10 -0.82
N SER A 107 13.97 -10.91 0.09
CA SER A 107 13.72 -11.06 1.51
C SER A 107 12.91 -9.89 2.11
N ARG A 108 13.10 -8.65 1.63
CA ARG A 108 12.21 -7.53 1.96
C ARG A 108 10.78 -7.74 1.47
N VAL A 109 10.64 -8.22 0.24
CA VAL A 109 9.32 -8.52 -0.34
C VAL A 109 8.59 -9.57 0.50
N ARG A 110 9.27 -10.63 0.94
CA ARG A 110 8.69 -11.63 1.87
C ARG A 110 8.25 -11.01 3.19
N SER A 111 9.06 -10.09 3.76
CA SER A 111 8.70 -9.37 4.98
C SER A 111 7.45 -8.50 4.79
N LEU A 112 7.38 -7.77 3.67
CA LEU A 112 6.23 -6.95 3.30
C LEU A 112 4.96 -7.81 3.12
N SER A 113 5.07 -8.91 2.37
CA SER A 113 3.97 -9.87 2.19
C SER A 113 3.46 -10.37 3.53
N GLY A 114 4.35 -10.82 4.43
CA GLY A 114 3.98 -11.32 5.75
C GLY A 114 3.31 -10.27 6.63
N SER A 115 3.76 -9.02 6.60
CA SER A 115 3.14 -7.91 7.31
C SER A 115 1.75 -7.58 6.77
N LEU A 116 1.60 -7.47 5.45
CA LEU A 116 0.32 -7.22 4.80
C LEU A 116 -0.67 -8.37 5.05
N ASP A 117 -0.19 -9.61 5.09
CA ASP A 117 -0.97 -10.79 5.45
C ASP A 117 -1.55 -10.74 6.86
N ARG A 118 -0.71 -10.36 7.85
CA ARG A 118 -1.16 -10.19 9.24
C ARG A 118 -2.19 -9.07 9.33
N LEU A 119 -1.95 -7.94 8.66
CA LEU A 119 -2.89 -6.82 8.63
C LEU A 119 -4.22 -7.26 8.02
N ARG A 120 -4.21 -7.90 6.85
CA ARG A 120 -5.41 -8.40 6.17
C ARG A 120 -6.19 -9.37 7.05
N ARG A 121 -5.52 -10.34 7.70
CA ARG A 121 -6.19 -11.29 8.61
C ARG A 121 -6.82 -10.59 9.81
N ALA A 122 -6.15 -9.60 10.38
CA ALA A 122 -6.71 -8.81 11.48
C ALA A 122 -7.91 -7.96 11.04
N THR A 123 -7.82 -7.29 9.88
CA THR A 123 -8.94 -6.53 9.33
C THR A 123 -10.11 -7.44 8.96
N GLY A 124 -9.86 -8.65 8.46
CA GLY A 124 -10.90 -9.66 8.23
C GLY A 124 -11.57 -10.09 9.54
N ARG A 125 -10.78 -10.43 10.55
CA ARG A 125 -11.28 -10.91 11.86
C ARG A 125 -12.02 -9.85 12.65
N PHE A 126 -11.50 -8.63 12.70
CA PHE A 126 -12.02 -7.58 13.58
C PHE A 126 -12.91 -6.58 12.86
N ALA A 127 -12.63 -6.27 11.59
CA ALA A 127 -13.40 -5.29 10.82
C ALA A 127 -14.30 -5.91 9.74
N GLY A 128 -14.27 -7.23 9.55
CA GLY A 128 -15.08 -7.92 8.56
C GLY A 128 -14.67 -7.64 7.12
N LEU A 129 -13.39 -7.30 6.88
CA LEU A 129 -12.87 -7.13 5.52
C LEU A 129 -12.94 -8.47 4.76
N ASP A 130 -13.79 -8.51 3.75
CA ASP A 130 -13.84 -9.59 2.77
C ASP A 130 -13.25 -9.10 1.44
N VAL A 131 -12.45 -9.94 0.81
CA VAL A 131 -11.77 -9.60 -0.46
C VAL A 131 -12.33 -10.54 -1.51
N VAL A 132 -13.16 -9.99 -2.38
CA VAL A 132 -13.79 -10.74 -3.47
C VAL A 132 -13.11 -10.34 -4.76
N LEU A 133 -12.56 -11.33 -5.47
CA LEU A 133 -12.02 -11.17 -6.81
C LEU A 133 -13.13 -11.50 -7.80
N VAL A 134 -13.46 -10.54 -8.66
CA VAL A 134 -14.43 -10.73 -9.73
C VAL A 134 -13.69 -10.48 -11.04
N SER A 135 -13.60 -11.51 -11.88
CA SER A 135 -13.14 -11.35 -13.25
C SER A 135 -14.32 -10.93 -14.11
N ALA A 136 -14.15 -9.86 -14.87
CA ALA A 136 -15.00 -9.54 -15.99
C ALA A 136 -14.06 -9.44 -17.20
N SER A 137 -14.16 -10.38 -18.14
CA SER A 137 -13.50 -10.22 -19.42
C SER A 137 -14.16 -9.04 -20.13
N VAL A 138 -13.41 -7.98 -20.38
CA VAL A 138 -13.84 -6.97 -21.35
C VAL A 138 -13.71 -7.66 -22.71
N PRO A 139 -14.82 -7.87 -23.46
CA PRO A 139 -14.72 -8.46 -24.78
C PRO A 139 -13.74 -7.62 -25.59
N ALA A 140 -12.80 -8.30 -26.26
CA ALA A 140 -11.83 -7.65 -27.13
C ALA A 140 -12.61 -6.75 -28.08
N SER A 141 -12.31 -5.45 -28.08
CA SER A 141 -12.96 -4.49 -28.97
C SER A 141 -12.48 -4.80 -30.38
N GLY A 142 -13.22 -5.68 -31.05
CA GLY A 142 -12.78 -6.31 -32.28
C GLY A 142 -13.92 -6.96 -33.07
N THR A 143 -15.08 -6.31 -33.13
CA THR A 143 -15.96 -6.27 -34.31
C THR A 143 -16.90 -5.09 -34.12
N ALA A 144 -16.73 -4.05 -34.95
CA ALA A 144 -17.80 -3.09 -35.16
C ALA A 144 -18.91 -3.83 -35.91
N GLY A 145 -19.97 -4.20 -35.20
CA GLY A 145 -21.10 -4.90 -35.78
C GLY A 145 -22.06 -5.35 -34.70
N GLU A 146 -23.27 -4.83 -34.79
CA GLU A 146 -24.49 -5.27 -34.11
C GLU A 146 -24.86 -4.60 -32.78
N SER A 147 -26.06 -4.04 -32.87
CA SER A 147 -26.77 -3.18 -31.95
C SER A 147 -27.20 -3.92 -30.69
N GLU A 148 -26.48 -3.77 -29.59
CA GLU A 148 -27.08 -3.99 -28.27
C GLU A 148 -27.80 -2.70 -27.84
N SER A 149 -29.10 -2.66 -28.13
CA SER A 149 -30.06 -1.69 -27.62
C SER A 149 -30.03 -1.70 -26.09
N SER A 150 -29.33 -0.72 -25.52
CA SER A 150 -29.16 -0.49 -24.09
C SER A 150 -30.41 0.11 -23.41
N ASP A 151 -31.61 -0.37 -23.72
CA ASP A 151 -32.89 0.15 -23.21
C ASP A 151 -33.88 -0.95 -22.77
N ALA A 152 -33.39 -2.04 -22.18
CA ALA A 152 -34.27 -2.98 -21.46
C ALA A 152 -34.41 -2.55 -19.97
N PRO A 153 -35.59 -2.10 -19.50
CA PRO A 153 -35.83 -1.84 -18.09
C PRO A 153 -35.95 -3.19 -17.38
N GLY A 154 -35.00 -3.51 -16.51
CA GLY A 154 -35.07 -4.73 -15.68
C GLY A 154 -33.81 -5.58 -15.59
N ARG A 155 -32.65 -5.12 -16.10
CA ARG A 155 -31.37 -5.78 -15.77
C ARG A 155 -31.03 -5.52 -14.30
N THR A 156 -31.58 -6.34 -13.42
CA THR A 156 -31.17 -6.45 -12.03
C THR A 156 -29.70 -6.80 -12.02
N ASP A 157 -28.90 -6.05 -11.25
CA ASP A 157 -27.52 -6.45 -10.97
C ASP A 157 -27.57 -7.91 -10.47
N PRO A 158 -26.76 -8.82 -11.03
CA PRO A 158 -26.79 -10.20 -10.59
C PRO A 158 -26.58 -10.24 -9.09
N PRO A 159 -27.36 -11.06 -8.34
CA PRO A 159 -27.18 -11.15 -6.90
C PRO A 159 -25.72 -11.49 -6.64
N ILE A 160 -25.10 -10.78 -5.68
CA ILE A 160 -23.71 -11.02 -5.25
C ILE A 160 -23.65 -12.45 -4.69
N ARG A 161 -23.47 -13.43 -5.59
CA ARG A 161 -23.24 -14.82 -5.24
C ARG A 161 -21.86 -14.88 -4.64
N ARG A 162 -21.77 -15.41 -3.42
CA ARG A 162 -20.50 -15.73 -2.76
C ARG A 162 -19.81 -16.81 -3.60
N TRP A 163 -18.97 -16.37 -4.52
CA TRP A 163 -18.31 -17.23 -5.51
C TRP A 163 -17.05 -17.87 -4.92
N ARG A 164 -16.73 -19.07 -5.40
CA ARG A 164 -15.49 -19.77 -5.08
C ARG A 164 -14.34 -19.12 -5.86
N PRO A 165 -13.14 -18.99 -5.26
CA PRO A 165 -12.03 -18.24 -5.82
C PRO A 165 -11.33 -19.06 -6.90
N GLU A 166 -11.86 -19.06 -8.11
CA GLU A 166 -11.06 -19.40 -9.28
C GLU A 166 -10.07 -18.25 -9.49
N ARG A 167 -8.77 -18.55 -9.35
CA ARG A 167 -7.70 -17.56 -9.47
C ARG A 167 -7.80 -16.91 -10.85
N LEU A 168 -7.69 -15.58 -10.91
CA LEU A 168 -7.58 -14.89 -12.19
C LEU A 168 -6.31 -15.38 -12.89
N GLU A 169 -6.41 -15.90 -14.09
CA GLU A 169 -5.24 -16.20 -14.90
C GLU A 169 -4.63 -14.88 -15.38
N LEU A 170 -3.42 -14.59 -14.91
CA LEU A 170 -2.69 -13.41 -15.33
C LEU A 170 -1.81 -13.73 -16.55
N PRO A 171 -1.68 -12.80 -17.51
CA PRO A 171 -0.80 -12.98 -18.66
C PRO A 171 0.65 -13.26 -18.23
N ALA A 172 1.37 -14.03 -19.03
CA ALA A 172 2.82 -14.15 -18.87
C ALA A 172 3.51 -12.80 -19.14
N GLY A 173 4.63 -12.56 -18.47
CA GLY A 173 5.42 -11.34 -18.64
C GLY A 173 5.00 -10.17 -17.74
N PRO A 174 5.67 -9.00 -17.88
CA PRO A 174 5.47 -7.83 -17.04
C PRO A 174 4.05 -7.24 -17.18
N LEU A 175 3.46 -6.80 -16.06
CA LEU A 175 2.07 -6.34 -16.01
C LEU A 175 1.96 -4.86 -15.65
N ILE A 176 0.99 -4.15 -16.24
CA ILE A 176 0.54 -2.84 -15.75
C ILE A 176 -0.83 -3.02 -15.11
N VAL A 177 -0.91 -2.75 -13.81
CA VAL A 177 -2.13 -2.89 -13.02
C VAL A 177 -2.69 -1.50 -12.75
N CYS A 178 -3.79 -1.18 -13.43
CA CYS A 178 -4.52 0.07 -13.26
C CYS A 178 -5.60 -0.10 -12.19
N GLY A 179 -5.33 0.41 -11.00
CA GLY A 179 -6.28 0.40 -9.89
C GLY A 179 -7.16 1.65 -9.83
N ARG A 180 -8.38 1.49 -9.34
CA ARG A 180 -9.19 2.60 -8.83
C ARG A 180 -8.96 2.76 -7.33
N HIS A 181 -8.88 4.00 -6.85
CA HIS A 181 -8.79 4.26 -5.42
C HIS A 181 -10.16 4.13 -4.76
N GLY A 182 -10.39 2.99 -4.09
CA GLY A 182 -11.62 2.70 -3.34
C GLY A 182 -11.60 3.07 -1.85
N GLY A 183 -10.54 3.71 -1.37
CA GLY A 183 -10.37 4.08 0.04
C GLY A 183 -8.94 3.94 0.55
N VAL A 184 -8.75 4.27 1.84
CA VAL A 184 -7.47 4.13 2.53
C VAL A 184 -7.10 2.64 2.58
N GLY A 185 -5.93 2.30 2.03
CA GLY A 185 -5.44 0.92 2.02
C GLY A 185 -5.67 0.11 0.74
N GLY A 186 -6.41 0.64 -0.25
CA GLY A 186 -6.64 -0.06 -1.52
C GLY A 186 -5.35 -0.42 -2.27
N ALA A 187 -4.34 0.46 -2.20
CA ALA A 187 -3.00 0.20 -2.75
C ALA A 187 -2.29 -0.95 -2.06
N PHE A 188 -2.32 -0.99 -0.73
CA PHE A 188 -1.71 -2.07 0.05
C PHE A 188 -2.41 -3.41 -0.18
N LEU A 189 -3.75 -3.42 -0.32
CA LEU A 189 -4.50 -4.62 -0.63
C LEU A 189 -4.15 -5.17 -2.02
N LEU A 190 -4.09 -4.31 -3.04
CA LEU A 190 -3.69 -4.72 -4.39
C LEU A 190 -2.24 -5.20 -4.44
N ALA A 191 -1.32 -4.49 -3.79
CA ALA A 191 0.08 -4.92 -3.67
C ALA A 191 0.20 -6.26 -2.94
N HIS A 192 -0.59 -6.47 -1.87
CA HIS A 192 -0.66 -7.74 -1.17
C HIS A 192 -1.13 -8.87 -2.09
N LEU A 193 -2.23 -8.70 -2.81
CA LEU A 193 -2.76 -9.71 -3.74
C LEU A 193 -1.76 -10.07 -4.83
N LEU A 194 -1.09 -9.07 -5.42
CA LEU A 194 -0.04 -9.28 -6.41
C LEU A 194 1.08 -10.15 -5.82
N LEU A 195 1.54 -9.84 -4.62
CA LEU A 195 2.62 -10.58 -3.96
C LEU A 195 2.24 -11.99 -3.52
N SER A 196 1.12 -12.13 -2.81
CA SER A 196 0.76 -13.37 -2.10
C SER A 196 0.00 -14.37 -2.98
N THR A 197 -0.91 -13.88 -3.82
CA THR A 197 -1.77 -14.74 -4.65
C THR A 197 -1.17 -14.97 -6.03
N TYR A 198 -0.59 -13.93 -6.63
CA TYR A 198 -0.14 -13.94 -8.02
C TYR A 198 1.38 -13.99 -8.19
N HIS A 199 2.12 -13.97 -7.08
CA HIS A 199 3.58 -13.99 -7.06
C HIS A 199 4.22 -12.94 -7.98
N ARG A 200 3.56 -11.78 -8.10
CA ARG A 200 4.05 -10.61 -8.84
C ARG A 200 4.68 -9.61 -7.90
N LEU A 201 5.91 -9.19 -8.22
CA LEU A 201 6.64 -8.17 -7.49
C LEU A 201 6.14 -6.78 -7.91
N PRO A 202 5.45 -6.04 -7.02
CA PRO A 202 4.89 -4.76 -7.38
C PRO A 202 5.97 -3.68 -7.42
N ARG A 203 5.98 -2.91 -8.51
CA ARG A 203 6.60 -1.58 -8.59
C ARG A 203 5.49 -0.56 -8.34
N VAL A 204 5.60 0.24 -7.28
CA VAL A 204 4.50 1.10 -6.83
C VAL A 204 4.76 2.57 -7.12
N VAL A 205 3.71 3.27 -7.56
CA VAL A 205 3.71 4.73 -7.64
C VAL A 205 3.10 5.29 -6.36
N LEU A 206 3.87 6.09 -5.64
CA LEU A 206 3.49 6.66 -4.35
C LEU A 206 3.30 8.16 -4.48
N LYS A 207 2.39 8.71 -3.67
CA LYS A 207 2.40 10.16 -3.44
C LYS A 207 3.66 10.52 -2.64
N GLN A 208 4.33 11.61 -2.99
CA GLN A 208 5.55 12.06 -2.30
C GLN A 208 5.37 12.23 -0.80
N THR A 209 4.16 12.55 -0.32
CA THR A 209 3.87 12.63 1.11
C THR A 209 4.00 11.30 1.85
N LEU A 210 3.82 10.15 1.17
CA LEU A 210 3.99 8.82 1.78
C LEU A 210 5.45 8.42 1.94
N ALA A 211 6.38 9.09 1.26
CA ALA A 211 7.81 8.87 1.47
C ALA A 211 8.29 9.36 2.86
N TRP A 212 7.47 10.15 3.58
CA TRP A 212 7.75 10.60 4.94
C TRP A 212 7.31 9.61 6.02
N ASP A 213 6.55 8.58 5.65
CA ASP A 213 6.17 7.52 6.59
C ASP A 213 7.39 6.60 6.80
N PRO A 214 7.90 6.46 8.04
CA PRO A 214 9.15 5.77 8.30
C PRO A 214 9.07 4.27 8.00
N LEU A 215 7.89 3.66 8.11
CA LEU A 215 7.69 2.26 7.76
C LEU A 215 7.66 2.09 6.24
N ILE A 216 6.93 2.96 5.53
CA ILE A 216 6.88 2.96 4.07
C ILE A 216 8.28 3.22 3.50
N ASP A 217 9.01 4.19 4.02
CA ASP A 217 10.40 4.48 3.62
C ASP A 217 11.32 3.28 3.89
N ALA A 218 11.30 2.73 5.11
CA ALA A 218 12.10 1.57 5.46
C ALA A 218 11.79 0.33 4.60
N LEU A 219 10.52 0.11 4.25
CA LEU A 219 10.08 -1.02 3.42
C LEU A 219 10.34 -0.81 1.93
N LEU A 220 10.22 0.42 1.43
CA LEU A 220 10.27 0.75 0.00
C LEU A 220 11.60 1.35 -0.47
N SER A 221 12.46 1.81 0.44
CA SER A 221 13.78 2.44 0.16
C SER A 221 14.67 1.68 -0.81
N ARG A 222 14.39 0.39 -1.05
CA ARG A 222 15.13 -0.47 -2.01
C ARG A 222 14.22 -1.43 -2.80
N ILE A 223 12.93 -1.13 -2.88
CA ILE A 223 11.99 -1.71 -3.86
C ILE A 223 11.80 -0.66 -4.95
N PRO A 224 11.81 -1.01 -6.26
CA PRO A 224 11.57 -0.04 -7.31
C PRO A 224 10.21 0.65 -7.11
N HIS A 225 10.25 1.94 -6.81
CA HIS A 225 9.07 2.78 -6.61
C HIS A 225 9.32 4.17 -7.18
N ALA A 226 8.24 4.90 -7.48
CA ALA A 226 8.31 6.29 -7.91
C ALA A 226 7.45 7.15 -6.97
N SER A 227 8.10 8.00 -6.19
CA SER A 227 7.44 9.00 -5.37
C SER A 227 7.15 10.24 -6.21
N ILE A 228 5.88 10.47 -6.55
CA ILE A 228 5.45 11.56 -7.44
C ILE A 228 4.67 12.63 -6.66
N ASP A 229 4.81 13.88 -7.10
CA ASP A 229 3.94 14.99 -6.72
C ASP A 229 3.36 15.62 -8.00
N PRO A 230 2.21 15.13 -8.49
CA PRO A 230 1.66 15.57 -9.77
C PRO A 230 1.25 17.05 -9.70
N GLN A 231 1.98 17.90 -10.42
CA GLN A 231 1.65 19.32 -10.55
C GLN A 231 0.89 19.58 -11.86
N PRO A 232 -0.11 20.47 -11.87
CA PRO A 232 -0.75 20.90 -13.11
C PRO A 232 0.29 21.50 -14.06
N GLY A 233 0.40 20.96 -15.27
CA GLY A 233 1.31 21.49 -16.29
C GLY A 233 2.78 21.08 -16.12
N ASP A 234 3.07 19.97 -15.43
CA ASP A 234 4.42 19.43 -15.22
C ASP A 234 5.18 18.96 -16.49
N GLY A 235 4.68 19.31 -17.69
CA GLY A 235 5.31 18.95 -18.97
C GLY A 235 5.40 17.45 -19.23
N GLY A 236 4.68 16.60 -18.49
CA GLY A 236 4.80 15.15 -18.60
C GLY A 236 5.93 14.54 -17.76
N ALA A 237 6.59 15.31 -16.88
CA ALA A 237 7.64 14.81 -15.99
C ALA A 237 7.16 13.64 -15.11
N THR A 238 5.92 13.71 -14.59
CA THR A 238 5.33 12.59 -13.84
C THR A 238 5.20 11.34 -14.70
N ALA A 239 4.72 11.49 -15.94
CA ALA A 239 4.58 10.37 -16.87
C ALA A 239 5.95 9.76 -17.23
N ALA A 240 6.97 10.59 -17.46
CA ALA A 240 8.33 10.13 -17.72
C ALA A 240 8.91 9.33 -16.55
N ARG A 241 8.72 9.76 -15.30
CA ARG A 241 9.17 9.01 -14.11
C ARG A 241 8.44 7.67 -13.96
N ILE A 242 7.14 7.63 -14.21
CA ILE A 242 6.38 6.37 -14.21
C ILE A 242 6.89 5.45 -15.35
N GLY A 243 7.17 6.01 -16.53
CA GLY A 243 7.75 5.28 -17.66
C GLY A 243 9.11 4.67 -17.31
N ALA A 244 10.00 5.44 -16.68
CA ALA A 244 11.29 4.95 -16.20
C ALA A 244 11.13 3.83 -15.16
N LEU A 245 10.13 3.92 -14.28
CA LEU A 245 9.82 2.85 -13.33
C LEU A 245 9.34 1.56 -14.02
N ALA A 246 8.68 1.67 -15.17
CA ALA A 246 8.20 0.52 -15.95
C ALA A 246 9.30 -0.15 -16.78
N GLN A 247 10.37 0.58 -17.11
CA GLN A 247 11.45 0.07 -17.95
C GLN A 247 12.20 -1.08 -17.29
N GLY A 248 12.58 -2.08 -18.10
CA GLY A 248 13.31 -3.26 -17.66
C GLY A 248 12.54 -4.11 -16.64
N MET A 249 11.21 -4.08 -16.67
CA MET A 249 10.41 -4.95 -15.81
C MET A 249 10.59 -6.41 -16.18
N ALA A 250 10.88 -7.24 -15.17
CA ALA A 250 11.00 -8.68 -15.35
C ALA A 250 9.62 -9.34 -15.51
N ALA A 251 9.62 -10.59 -15.96
CA ALA A 251 8.39 -11.33 -16.24
C ALA A 251 7.51 -11.53 -15.01
N ASP A 252 8.06 -11.49 -13.80
CA ASP A 252 7.34 -11.61 -12.53
C ASP A 252 6.98 -10.26 -11.90
N GLU A 253 7.14 -9.14 -12.61
CA GLU A 253 6.91 -7.80 -12.05
C GLU A 253 5.60 -7.18 -12.52
N ALA A 254 5.03 -6.34 -11.66
CA ALA A 254 3.79 -5.61 -11.94
C ALA A 254 3.92 -4.14 -11.54
N LEU A 255 3.70 -3.21 -12.47
CA LEU A 255 3.59 -1.79 -12.16
C LEU A 255 2.17 -1.51 -11.66
N LEU A 256 2.03 -1.14 -10.39
CA LEU A 256 0.75 -0.75 -9.80
C LEU A 256 0.60 0.77 -9.86
N ILE A 257 -0.37 1.25 -10.63
CA ILE A 257 -0.72 2.67 -10.76
C ILE A 257 -2.19 2.93 -10.46
N PHE A 258 -2.45 4.12 -9.93
CA PHE A 258 -3.78 4.67 -9.76
C PHE A 258 -3.92 5.90 -10.67
N PRO A 259 -4.35 5.73 -11.94
CA PRO A 259 -4.31 6.80 -12.94
C PRO A 259 -5.19 8.01 -12.58
N GLU A 260 -6.15 7.83 -11.68
CA GLU A 260 -6.99 8.90 -11.15
C GLU A 260 -6.24 9.86 -10.20
N GLY A 261 -5.12 9.44 -9.61
CA GLY A 261 -4.31 10.24 -8.69
C GLY A 261 -4.96 10.50 -7.32
N GLY A 262 -6.10 9.88 -7.02
CA GLY A 262 -6.68 9.87 -5.69
C GLY A 262 -8.09 9.31 -5.64
N ASN A 263 -8.70 9.30 -4.45
CA ASN A 263 -10.02 8.74 -4.23
C ASN A 263 -11.09 9.39 -5.13
N PHE A 264 -12.01 8.54 -5.60
CA PHE A 264 -13.18 8.97 -6.34
C PHE A 264 -14.05 9.92 -5.51
N THR A 265 -14.53 10.99 -6.14
CA THR A 265 -15.67 11.77 -5.64
C THR A 265 -16.53 12.23 -6.81
N PRO A 266 -17.86 12.43 -6.63
CA PRO A 266 -18.73 12.96 -7.67
C PRO A 266 -18.20 14.28 -8.27
N ARG A 267 -17.65 15.15 -7.41
CA ARG A 267 -17.01 16.40 -7.82
C ARG A 267 -15.79 16.17 -8.72
N ARG A 268 -14.93 15.21 -8.41
CA ARG A 268 -13.75 14.86 -9.23
C ARG A 268 -14.15 14.28 -10.57
N ARG A 269 -15.15 13.39 -10.61
CA ARG A 269 -15.73 12.87 -11.87
C ARG A 269 -16.21 14.00 -12.77
N MET A 270 -17.01 14.91 -12.22
CA MET A 270 -17.53 16.05 -12.97
C MET A 270 -16.42 16.98 -13.49
N ARG A 271 -15.35 17.18 -12.71
CA ARG A 271 -14.17 17.94 -13.14
C ARG A 271 -13.41 17.23 -14.26
N ALA A 272 -13.26 15.91 -14.19
CA ALA A 272 -12.60 15.11 -15.23
C ALA A 272 -13.37 15.18 -16.57
N LEU A 273 -14.70 15.02 -16.53
CA LEU A 273 -15.55 15.17 -17.73
C LEU A 273 -15.45 16.57 -18.35
N ARG A 274 -15.53 17.62 -17.52
CA ARG A 274 -15.33 19.01 -17.99
C ARG A 274 -13.95 19.23 -18.58
N ARG A 275 -12.90 18.61 -18.02
CA ARG A 275 -11.54 18.70 -18.56
C ARG A 275 -11.44 18.04 -19.94
N LEU A 276 -12.05 16.87 -20.14
CA LEU A 276 -12.07 16.22 -21.46
C LEU A 276 -12.75 17.10 -22.51
N ARG A 277 -13.91 17.67 -22.18
CA ARG A 277 -14.64 18.60 -23.06
C ARG A 277 -13.81 19.84 -23.42
N ARG A 278 -13.19 20.48 -22.41
CA ARG A 278 -12.32 21.66 -22.63
C ARG A 278 -11.09 21.37 -23.51
N ARG A 279 -10.62 20.13 -23.55
CA ARG A 279 -9.49 19.72 -24.42
C ARG A 279 -9.95 19.26 -25.82
N GLY A 280 -11.22 19.45 -26.18
CA GLY A 280 -11.78 19.00 -27.46
C GLY A 280 -11.97 17.48 -27.57
N LEU A 281 -11.78 16.72 -26.48
CA LEU A 281 -11.89 15.26 -26.48
C LEU A 281 -13.33 14.81 -26.28
N ALA A 282 -14.23 15.21 -27.19
CA ALA A 282 -15.68 14.99 -27.07
C ALA A 282 -16.05 13.50 -26.95
N ALA A 283 -15.55 12.65 -27.86
CA ALA A 283 -15.81 11.21 -27.84
C ALA A 283 -15.32 10.52 -26.55
N ALA A 284 -14.17 10.97 -26.00
CA ALA A 284 -13.68 10.44 -24.72
C ALA A 284 -14.55 10.89 -23.54
N ALA A 285 -15.05 12.14 -23.58
CA ALA A 285 -15.96 12.65 -22.56
C ALA A 285 -17.29 11.90 -22.55
N GLU A 286 -17.83 11.56 -23.72
CA GLU A 286 -19.05 10.76 -23.83
C GLU A 286 -18.85 9.34 -23.34
N ARG A 287 -17.76 8.67 -23.75
CA ARG A 287 -17.41 7.34 -23.22
C ARG A 287 -17.30 7.36 -21.70
N ALA A 288 -16.58 8.34 -21.15
CA ALA A 288 -16.43 8.49 -19.71
C ALA A 288 -17.75 8.80 -18.98
N ALA A 289 -18.69 9.50 -19.62
CA ALA A 289 -20.01 9.78 -19.05
C ALA A 289 -20.87 8.52 -18.93
N ARG A 290 -20.75 7.58 -19.88
CA ARG A 290 -21.49 6.31 -19.89
C ARG A 290 -20.97 5.26 -18.91
N LEU A 291 -19.78 5.43 -18.35
CA LEU A 291 -19.28 4.52 -17.30
C LEU A 291 -20.18 4.61 -16.06
N ARG A 292 -20.74 3.47 -15.66
CA ARG A 292 -21.65 3.35 -14.50
C ARG A 292 -20.92 2.98 -13.20
N ASN A 293 -19.80 2.26 -13.31
CA ASN A 293 -18.99 1.78 -12.18
C ASN A 293 -17.81 2.70 -11.85
N VAL A 294 -18.08 4.01 -11.75
CA VAL A 294 -17.07 5.06 -11.49
C VAL A 294 -17.06 5.54 -10.06
#